data_AF-A0A2A4R1I1-F1
#
_entry.id   AF-A0A2A4R1I1-F1
#
_cell.length_a   1.000
_cell.length_b   1.000
_cell.length_c   1.000
_cell.angle_alpha   90.00
_cell.angle_beta   90.00
_cell.angle_gamma   90.00
#
_symmetry.space_group_name_H-M   'P 1'
#
loop_
_entity.id
_entity.type
_entity.pdbx_description
1 polymer ?
#
loop_
_entity_poly.entity_id
_entity_poly.type
_entity_poly.pdbx_seq_one_letter_code
_entity_poly.pdbx_strand_id
1 'polypeptide(L)'
;MAIILRNKICYLKGWFPKQFSRVERHKEVWISLETDHLAIAEKKAPLAWETHLDAWTAKVDGDTSDGEEFFDAAKKLAQEVDLKIRAALLNRHAGILNIF
;
A
#
# COMPACT_ATOMS: atom_id res chain seq x y z
N MET A 1 -0.77 -23.34 -4.57
CA MET A 1 -1.42 -22.30 -3.74
C MET A 1 -2.82 -22.78 -3.40
N ALA A 2 -3.41 -22.33 -2.29
CA ALA A 2 -4.72 -22.78 -1.82
C ALA A 2 -5.61 -21.59 -1.46
N ILE A 3 -6.92 -21.70 -1.68
CA ILE A 3 -7.90 -20.71 -1.22
C ILE A 3 -8.49 -21.18 0.10
N ILE A 4 -8.48 -20.32 1.11
CA ILE A 4 -8.97 -20.61 2.47
C ILE A 4 -10.04 -19.59 2.84
N LEU A 5 -11.24 -20.06 3.19
CA LEU A 5 -12.28 -19.21 3.75
C LEU A 5 -12.04 -19.00 5.24
N ARG A 6 -11.93 -17.74 5.68
CA ARG A 6 -11.80 -17.36 7.09
C ARG A 6 -12.64 -16.13 7.35
N ASN A 7 -13.48 -16.17 8.39
CA ASN A 7 -14.33 -15.04 8.78
C ASN A 7 -15.15 -14.44 7.61
N LYS A 8 -15.73 -15.29 6.76
CA LYS A 8 -16.46 -14.89 5.53
C LYS A 8 -15.60 -14.09 4.53
N ILE A 9 -14.31 -14.34 4.47
CA ILE A 9 -13.42 -13.80 3.44
C ILE A 9 -12.51 -14.93 2.95
N CYS A 10 -12.43 -15.10 1.65
CA CYS A 10 -11.50 -16.00 0.99
C CYS A 10 -10.11 -15.36 0.97
N TYR A 11 -9.12 -16.14 1.37
CA TYR A 11 -7.71 -15.79 1.34
C TYR A 11 -6.97 -16.74 0.42
N LEU A 12 -6.12 -16.22 -0.44
CA LEU A 12 -5.13 -17.00 -1.16
C LEU A 12 -3.92 -17.20 -0.25
N LYS A 13 -3.64 -18.47 0.05
CA LYS A 13 -2.50 -18.92 0.82
C LYS A 13 -1.44 -19.49 -0.12
N GLY A 14 -0.22 -18.94 -0.04
CA GLY A 14 0.90 -19.31 -0.91
C GLY A 14 2.23 -19.34 -0.17
N TRP A 15 3.17 -20.11 -0.72
CA TRP A 15 4.57 -20.06 -0.31
C TRP A 15 5.22 -18.81 -0.90
N PHE A 16 5.94 -18.09 -0.05
CA PHE A 16 6.67 -16.91 -0.48
C PHE A 16 7.87 -17.29 -1.39
N PRO A 17 8.05 -16.64 -2.56
CA PRO A 17 9.19 -16.95 -3.43
C PRO A 17 10.51 -16.47 -2.80
N LYS A 18 11.48 -17.37 -2.65
CA LYS A 18 12.77 -17.09 -1.97
C LYS A 18 13.56 -15.92 -2.58
N GLN A 19 13.39 -15.65 -3.87
CA GLN A 19 14.08 -14.55 -4.57
C GLN A 19 13.75 -13.17 -4.00
N PHE A 20 12.61 -13.02 -3.33
CA PHE A 20 12.18 -11.78 -2.70
C PHE A 20 12.50 -11.73 -1.19
N SER A 21 13.27 -12.68 -0.65
CA SER A 21 13.56 -12.79 0.79
C SER A 21 14.26 -11.58 1.41
N ARG A 22 14.83 -10.71 0.57
CA ARG A 22 15.44 -9.45 1.00
C ARG A 22 14.40 -8.39 1.39
N VAL A 23 13.24 -8.38 0.72
CA VAL A 23 12.17 -7.39 0.92
C VAL A 23 11.01 -7.88 1.78
N GLU A 24 10.88 -9.20 1.96
CA GLU A 24 9.83 -9.81 2.78
C GLU A 24 10.37 -11.06 3.48
N ARG A 25 10.17 -11.13 4.80
CA ARG A 25 10.76 -12.13 5.69
C ARG A 25 9.81 -13.29 5.99
N HIS A 26 8.52 -13.13 5.68
CA HIS A 26 7.52 -14.14 5.95
C HIS A 26 7.65 -15.33 4.98
N LYS A 27 7.63 -16.55 5.52
CA LYS A 27 7.68 -17.79 4.73
C LYS A 27 6.37 -18.08 3.99
N GLU A 28 5.28 -17.50 4.48
CA GLU A 28 3.92 -17.78 4.07
C GLU A 28 3.19 -16.47 3.80
N VAL A 29 2.49 -16.40 2.68
CA VAL A 29 1.75 -15.21 2.25
C VAL A 29 0.26 -15.50 2.29
N TRP A 30 -0.48 -14.56 2.86
CA TRP A 30 -1.94 -14.55 2.93
C TRP A 30 -2.45 -13.32 2.20
N ILE A 31 -3.10 -13.53 1.07
CA ILE A 31 -3.66 -12.44 0.25
C ILE A 31 -5.17 -12.50 0.38
N SER A 32 -5.78 -11.41 0.86
CA SER A 32 -7.24 -11.30 0.87
C SER A 32 -7.76 -11.26 -0.56
N LEU A 33 -8.78 -12.07 -0.86
CA LEU A 33 -9.49 -12.01 -2.14
C LEU A 33 -10.77 -11.18 -2.03
N GLU A 34 -11.06 -10.60 -0.86
CA GLU A 34 -12.18 -9.67 -0.61
C GLU A 34 -13.53 -10.19 -1.11
N THR A 35 -13.75 -11.49 -0.97
CA THR A 35 -14.98 -12.17 -1.36
C THR A 35 -15.17 -13.39 -0.47
N ASP A 36 -16.41 -13.75 -0.17
CA ASP A 36 -16.79 -14.98 0.52
C ASP A 36 -17.18 -16.11 -0.45
N HIS A 37 -17.25 -15.83 -1.76
CA HIS A 37 -17.64 -16.79 -2.78
C HIS A 37 -16.44 -17.44 -3.45
N LEU A 38 -16.35 -18.78 -3.33
CA LEU A 38 -15.23 -19.55 -3.86
C LEU A 38 -15.03 -19.39 -5.38
N ALA A 39 -16.10 -19.42 -6.18
CA ALA A 39 -16.00 -19.27 -7.64
C ALA A 39 -15.47 -17.89 -8.08
N ILE A 40 -15.73 -16.85 -7.29
CA ILE A 40 -15.17 -15.49 -7.53
C ILE A 40 -13.72 -15.47 -7.05
N ALA A 41 -13.44 -16.07 -5.90
CA ALA A 41 -12.09 -16.18 -5.35
C ALA A 41 -11.13 -16.90 -6.31
N GLU A 42 -11.56 -18.00 -6.94
CA GLU A 42 -10.78 -18.73 -7.94
C GLU A 42 -10.40 -17.88 -9.15
N LYS A 43 -11.29 -16.98 -9.58
CA LYS A 43 -11.02 -16.04 -10.68
C LYS A 43 -10.09 -14.90 -10.25
N LYS A 44 -10.22 -14.41 -9.01
CA LYS A 44 -9.37 -13.33 -8.46
C LYS A 44 -7.96 -13.81 -8.09
N ALA A 45 -7.82 -15.08 -7.71
CA ALA A 45 -6.56 -15.60 -7.16
C ALA A 45 -5.34 -15.43 -8.09
N PRO A 46 -5.40 -15.74 -9.40
CA PRO A 46 -4.25 -15.56 -10.29
C PRO A 46 -3.82 -14.09 -10.40
N LEU A 47 -4.79 -13.18 -10.62
CA LEU A 47 -4.53 -11.75 -10.76
C LEU A 47 -3.98 -11.13 -9.47
N ALA A 48 -4.54 -11.52 -8.32
CA ALA A 48 -4.05 -11.08 -7.02
C ALA A 48 -2.60 -11.52 -6.79
N TRP A 49 -2.25 -12.75 -7.16
CA TRP A 49 -0.88 -13.25 -7.06
C TRP A 49 0.09 -12.49 -7.96
N GLU A 50 -0.28 -12.25 -9.22
CA GLU A 50 0.52 -11.48 -10.17
C GLU A 50 0.77 -10.06 -9.68
N THR A 51 -0.27 -9.38 -9.19
CA THR A 51 -0.14 -8.03 -8.60
C THR A 51 0.86 -8.01 -7.43
N HIS A 52 0.87 -9.06 -6.61
CA HIS A 52 1.83 -9.18 -5.51
C HIS A 52 3.26 -9.48 -5.99
N LEU A 53 3.43 -10.30 -7.04
CA LEU A 53 4.73 -10.52 -7.69
C LEU A 53 5.29 -9.22 -8.26
N ASP A 54 4.47 -8.42 -8.94
CA ASP A 54 4.86 -7.13 -9.50
C ASP A 54 5.27 -6.16 -8.38
N ALA A 55 4.49 -6.10 -7.30
CA ALA A 55 4.81 -5.29 -6.14
C ALA A 55 6.12 -5.72 -5.46
N TRP A 56 6.40 -7.02 -5.35
CA TRP A 56 7.68 -7.50 -4.80
C TRP A 56 8.85 -7.24 -5.75
N THR A 57 8.63 -7.37 -7.06
CA THR A 57 9.62 -7.05 -8.08
C THR A 57 9.98 -5.56 -8.01
N ALA A 58 8.98 -4.68 -8.02
CA ALA A 58 9.18 -3.25 -7.84
C ALA A 58 9.86 -2.88 -6.52
N LYS A 59 9.62 -3.64 -5.44
CA LYS A 59 10.33 -3.46 -4.16
C LYS A 59 11.79 -3.88 -4.25
N VAL A 60 12.12 -4.98 -4.92
CA VAL A 60 13.52 -5.41 -5.09
C VAL A 60 14.25 -4.45 -6.01
N ASP A 61 13.62 -4.04 -7.11
CA ASP A 61 14.16 -3.06 -8.04
C ASP A 61 14.31 -1.70 -7.37
N GLY A 62 13.33 -1.27 -6.57
CA GLY A 62 13.41 -0.02 -5.80
C GLY A 62 14.41 -0.05 -4.64
N ASP A 63 14.53 -1.19 -3.93
CA ASP A 63 15.58 -1.45 -2.93
C ASP A 63 16.98 -1.53 -3.56
N THR A 64 17.05 -1.74 -4.88
CA THR A 64 18.31 -1.76 -5.65
C THR A 64 18.55 -0.46 -6.41
N SER A 65 17.50 0.31 -6.74
CA SER A 65 17.57 1.52 -7.57
C SER A 65 17.63 2.80 -6.74
N ASP A 66 16.75 3.04 -5.76
CA ASP A 66 16.59 4.41 -5.23
C ASP A 66 15.97 4.48 -3.84
N GLY A 67 16.80 4.27 -2.82
CA GLY A 67 16.47 4.69 -1.45
C GLY A 67 16.70 6.20 -1.20
N GLU A 68 17.48 6.87 -2.06
CA GLU A 68 17.93 8.25 -1.79
C GLU A 68 17.11 9.31 -2.55
N GLU A 69 16.68 9.06 -3.80
CA GLU A 69 15.99 10.09 -4.60
C GLU A 69 14.51 10.31 -4.19
N PHE A 70 13.80 9.27 -3.77
CA PHE A 70 12.42 9.40 -3.31
C PHE A 70 12.28 10.08 -1.94
N PHE A 71 13.28 9.94 -1.06
CA PHE A 71 13.26 10.60 0.25
C PHE A 71 13.41 12.12 0.12
N ASP A 72 14.26 12.58 -0.80
CA ASP A 72 14.44 14.01 -1.07
C ASP A 72 13.23 14.63 -1.79
N ALA A 73 12.59 13.89 -2.70
CA ALA A 73 11.35 14.33 -3.35
C ALA A 73 10.17 14.43 -2.36
N ALA A 74 10.01 13.44 -1.48
CA ALA A 74 8.98 13.45 -0.44
C ALA A 74 9.21 14.56 0.61
N LYS A 75 10.47 14.85 0.95
CA LYS A 75 10.83 15.94 1.88
C LYS A 75 10.53 17.33 1.30
N LYS A 76 10.76 17.54 -0.01
CA LYS A 76 10.36 18.77 -0.71
C LYS A 76 8.84 18.95 -0.74
N LEU A 77 8.10 17.88 -1.02
CA LEU A 77 6.63 17.93 -1.04
C LEU A 77 6.03 18.17 0.35
N ALA A 78 6.61 17.60 1.41
CA ALA A 78 6.16 17.83 2.79
C ALA A 78 6.35 19.30 3.23
N GLN A 79 7.41 19.97 2.78
CA GLN A 79 7.64 21.39 3.08
C GLN A 79 6.65 22.31 2.35
N GLU A 80 6.26 21.98 1.11
CA GLU A 80 5.27 22.77 0.37
C GLU A 80 3.84 22.63 0.90
N VAL A 81 3.50 21.46 1.46
CA VAL A 81 2.18 21.22 2.06
C VAL A 81 2.02 21.92 3.41
N ASP A 82 3.08 21.98 4.23
CA ASP A 82 3.07 22.68 5.53
C ASP A 82 2.76 24.18 5.38
N LEU A 83 3.36 24.83 4.37
CA LEU A 83 3.13 26.26 4.09
C LEU A 83 1.70 26.54 3.63
N LYS A 84 1.10 25.65 2.82
CA LYS A 84 -0.29 25.82 2.35
C LYS A 84 -1.30 25.63 3.47
N ILE A 85 -1.07 24.68 4.38
CA ILE A 85 -1.96 24.45 5.53
C ILE A 85 -1.85 25.59 6.54
N ARG A 86 -0.64 26.09 6.82
CA ARG A 86 -0.45 27.26 7.70
C ARG A 86 -1.08 28.54 7.15
N ALA A 87 -0.98 28.79 5.84
CA ALA A 87 -1.65 29.93 5.21
C ALA A 87 -3.19 29.83 5.28
N ALA A 88 -3.74 28.62 5.13
CA ALA A 88 -5.18 28.38 5.25
C ALA A 88 -5.72 28.55 6.69
N LEU A 89 -4.88 28.25 7.70
CA LEU A 89 -5.24 28.42 9.11
C LEU A 89 -5.20 29.89 9.56
N LEU A 90 -4.27 30.70 9.03
CA LEU A 90 -4.22 32.14 9.31
C LEU A 90 -5.42 32.90 8.71
N ASN A 91 -5.90 32.51 7.53
CA ASN A 91 -7.09 33.13 6.91
C ASN A 91 -8.42 32.75 7.58
N ARG A 92 -8.50 31.63 8.31
CA ARG A 92 -9.74 31.17 8.94
C ARG A 92 -10.06 31.90 10.27
N HIS A 93 -9.07 32.51 10.91
CA HIS A 93 -9.25 33.24 12.17
C HIS A 93 -9.59 34.74 12.00
N ALA A 94 -9.56 35.28 10.79
CA ALA A 94 -9.94 36.68 10.52
C ALA A 94 -11.45 36.91 10.40
N GLY A 95 -12.28 35.85 10.42
CA GLY A 95 -13.72 35.91 10.14
C GLY A 95 -14.67 35.83 11.33
N ILE A 96 -14.18 35.76 12.58
CA ILE A 96 -15.04 35.60 13.78
C ILE A 96 -14.97 36.82 14.71
N LEU A 97 -14.81 38.01 14.14
CA LEU A 97 -14.96 39.26 14.90
C LEU A 97 -15.69 40.32 14.07
N ASN A 98 -16.90 40.00 13.61
CA ASN A 98 -17.88 41.02 13.24
C ASN A 98 -19.31 40.49 13.39
N ILE A 99 -19.73 40.32 14.64
CA ILE A 99 -21.14 40.24 15.02
C ILE A 99 -21.34 41.27 16.13
N PHE A 100 -21.26 42.55 15.79
CA PHE A 100 -21.88 43.70 16.46
C PHE A 100 -21.96 44.86 15.46
#